data_AF-G9YFD8-F1
#
_entry.id   AF-G9YFD8-F1
#
_cell.length_a   1.000
_cell.length_b   1.000
_cell.length_c   1.000
_cell.angle_alpha   90.00
_cell.angle_beta   90.00
_cell.angle_gamma   90.00
#
_symmetry.space_group_name_H-M   'P 1'
#
loop_
_entity.id
_entity.type
_entity.pdbx_description
1 polymer ?
#
loop_
_entity_poly.entity_id
_entity_poly.type
_entity_poly.pdbx_seq_one_letter_code
_entity_poly.pdbx_strand_id
1 'polypeptide(L)'
;MNFVPETEDICMVIIHDLTNDREIEAQEEQTLASVCPSVSGETAWPVAGAYYHDEFVGLQEKVGAGGAVRWVPLNSLAGNQALVRSCILLLVCAVADVFPGGTVKVRHALRKALYCELNTGRTLTGADVVRIKARMNELVEDKEPIELIGSVEKTVSETCRQIIR
;
A
#
# COMPACT_ATOMS: atom_id res chain seq x y z
N MET A 1 -24.71 7.69 -39.35
CA MET A 1 -24.23 6.37 -38.91
C MET A 1 -24.06 6.50 -37.40
N ASN A 2 -25.03 6.00 -36.65
CA ASN A 2 -25.13 6.24 -35.21
C ASN A 2 -24.10 5.38 -34.49
N PHE A 3 -23.22 6.03 -33.72
CA PHE A 3 -22.31 5.37 -32.79
C PHE A 3 -23.16 4.83 -31.63
N VAL A 4 -23.40 3.52 -31.63
CA VAL A 4 -23.97 2.82 -30.48
C VAL A 4 -22.80 2.61 -29.53
N PRO A 5 -22.82 3.12 -28.29
CA PRO A 5 -21.78 2.79 -27.33
C PRO A 5 -21.91 1.30 -27.05
N GLU A 6 -20.82 0.55 -27.26
CA GLU A 6 -20.70 -0.82 -26.78
C GLU A 6 -20.98 -0.79 -25.28
N THR A 7 -22.06 -1.43 -24.86
CA THR A 7 -22.31 -1.74 -23.45
C THR A 7 -21.14 -2.60 -23.00
N GLU A 8 -20.27 -2.06 -22.15
CA GLU A 8 -19.33 -2.86 -21.37
C GLU A 8 -20.15 -3.96 -20.68
N ASP A 9 -19.97 -5.20 -21.12
CA ASP A 9 -20.56 -6.36 -20.45
C ASP A 9 -19.94 -6.44 -19.05
N ILE A 10 -20.64 -5.87 -18.06
CA ILE A 10 -20.26 -5.94 -16.66
C ILE A 10 -20.38 -7.42 -16.24
N CYS A 11 -19.27 -8.14 -16.27
CA CYS A 11 -19.20 -9.48 -15.74
C CYS A 11 -19.27 -9.40 -14.21
N MET A 12 -20.41 -9.83 -13.67
CA MET A 12 -20.60 -10.00 -12.24
C MET A 12 -19.99 -11.32 -11.81
N VAL A 13 -19.16 -11.27 -10.78
CA VAL A 13 -18.50 -12.43 -10.17
C VAL A 13 -18.80 -12.50 -8.69
N ILE A 14 -18.67 -13.71 -8.14
CA ILE A 14 -18.86 -13.95 -6.70
C ILE A 14 -17.50 -14.08 -6.03
N ILE A 15 -17.31 -13.30 -4.97
CA ILE A 15 -16.19 -13.43 -4.05
C ILE A 15 -16.69 -14.07 -2.75
N HIS A 16 -16.04 -15.16 -2.35
CA HIS A 16 -16.30 -15.82 -1.07
C HIS A 16 -15.40 -15.18 0.01
N ASP A 17 -16.00 -14.37 0.90
CA ASP A 17 -15.35 -13.76 2.05
C ASP A 17 -15.21 -14.79 3.18
N LEU A 18 -14.04 -15.39 3.26
CA LEU A 18 -13.71 -16.41 4.26
C LEU A 18 -13.54 -15.82 5.68
N THR A 19 -13.37 -14.50 5.80
CA THR A 19 -13.21 -13.84 7.09
C THR A 19 -14.55 -13.65 7.78
N ASN A 20 -15.59 -13.32 7.02
CA ASN A 20 -16.95 -13.07 7.53
C ASN A 20 -17.97 -14.15 7.16
N ASP A 21 -17.53 -15.22 6.50
CA ASP A 21 -18.35 -16.34 6.05
C ASP A 21 -19.58 -15.89 5.23
N ARG A 22 -19.32 -15.12 4.17
CA ARG A 22 -20.36 -14.56 3.31
C ARG A 22 -19.91 -14.47 1.85
N GLU A 23 -20.87 -14.26 0.96
CA GLU A 23 -20.62 -14.00 -0.45
C GLU A 23 -20.76 -12.50 -0.75
N ILE A 24 -19.89 -11.99 -1.62
CA ILE A 24 -19.90 -10.61 -2.07
C ILE A 24 -20.00 -10.62 -3.60
N GLU A 25 -21.05 -9.97 -4.12
CA GLU A 25 -21.16 -9.71 -5.55
C GLU A 25 -20.20 -8.57 -5.93
N ALA A 26 -19.38 -8.82 -6.95
CA ALA A 26 -18.37 -7.89 -7.42
C ALA A 26 -18.40 -7.79 -8.95
N GLN A 27 -18.06 -6.63 -9.47
CA GLN A 27 -17.75 -6.43 -10.88
C GLN A 27 -16.30 -6.83 -11.13
N GLU A 28 -15.99 -7.48 -12.25
CA GLU A 28 -14.61 -7.64 -12.69
C GLU A 28 -13.93 -6.26 -12.84
N GLU A 29 -12.59 -6.23 -12.71
CA GLU A 29 -11.74 -5.05 -12.84
C GLU A 29 -11.89 -3.95 -11.77
N GLN A 30 -12.94 -3.97 -10.94
CA GLN A 30 -13.00 -3.09 -9.76
C GLN A 30 -11.96 -3.51 -8.72
N THR A 31 -11.55 -2.59 -7.84
CA THR A 31 -10.56 -2.88 -6.80
C THR A 31 -11.13 -3.67 -5.63
N LEU A 32 -10.32 -4.49 -4.95
CA LEU A 32 -10.70 -5.11 -3.68
C LEU A 32 -11.12 -4.08 -2.60
N ALA A 33 -10.63 -2.84 -2.69
CA ALA A 33 -11.02 -1.74 -1.80
C ALA A 33 -12.52 -1.42 -1.88
N SER A 34 -13.16 -1.51 -3.05
CA SER A 34 -14.58 -1.17 -3.22
C SER A 34 -15.51 -2.23 -2.63
N VAL A 35 -15.04 -3.48 -2.55
CA VAL A 35 -15.78 -4.62 -1.98
C VAL A 35 -15.33 -4.98 -0.56
N CYS A 36 -14.35 -4.26 -0.03
CA CYS A 36 -13.84 -4.46 1.31
C CYS A 36 -14.95 -4.19 2.35
N PRO A 37 -15.15 -5.09 3.34
CA PRO A 37 -16.13 -4.87 4.40
C PRO A 37 -15.83 -3.56 5.14
N SER A 38 -16.89 -2.79 5.40
CA SER A 38 -16.80 -1.67 6.33
C SER A 38 -16.48 -2.19 7.72
N VAL A 39 -15.41 -1.66 8.31
CA VAL A 39 -15.01 -1.96 9.68
C VAL A 39 -16.11 -1.45 10.61
N SER A 40 -16.80 -2.34 11.31
CA SER A 40 -17.86 -1.97 12.27
C SER A 40 -17.59 -2.63 13.63
N GLY A 41 -17.62 -1.82 14.69
CA GLY A 41 -17.37 -2.25 16.09
C GLY A 41 -16.07 -1.70 16.71
N GLU A 42 -16.06 -1.57 18.04
CA GLU A 42 -14.97 -0.95 18.83
C GLU A 42 -13.63 -1.73 18.80
N THR A 43 -13.65 -3.00 18.42
CA THR A 43 -12.48 -3.90 18.37
C THR A 43 -12.02 -4.21 16.95
N ALA A 44 -12.68 -3.66 15.95
CA ALA A 44 -12.42 -3.96 14.55
C ALA A 44 -11.24 -3.11 14.04
N TRP A 45 -10.17 -3.78 13.60
CA TRP A 45 -8.98 -3.13 13.05
C TRP A 45 -9.17 -2.85 11.56
N PRO A 46 -8.60 -1.76 11.03
CA PRO A 46 -8.57 -1.50 9.59
C PRO A 46 -8.01 -2.69 8.81
N VAL A 47 -8.50 -2.87 7.59
CA VAL A 47 -7.98 -3.90 6.68
C VAL A 47 -6.69 -3.38 6.03
N ALA A 48 -5.60 -4.13 6.17
CA ALA A 48 -4.30 -3.80 5.60
C ALA A 48 -4.12 -4.32 4.16
N GLY A 49 -4.92 -5.32 3.78
CA GLY A 49 -4.85 -6.04 2.51
C GLY A 49 -5.68 -7.31 2.59
N ALA A 50 -5.48 -8.22 1.65
CA ALA A 50 -6.20 -9.49 1.60
C ALA A 50 -5.29 -10.62 1.13
N TYR A 51 -5.64 -11.84 1.50
CA TYR A 51 -5.24 -13.01 0.72
C TYR A 51 -6.31 -13.27 -0.32
N TYR A 52 -5.98 -13.10 -1.60
CA TYR A 52 -6.85 -13.36 -2.74
C TYR A 52 -6.16 -14.41 -3.60
N HIS A 53 -6.85 -15.52 -3.88
CA HIS A 53 -6.23 -16.73 -4.48
C HIS A 53 -4.95 -17.19 -3.75
N ASP A 54 -4.99 -17.15 -2.40
CA ASP A 54 -3.87 -17.49 -1.50
C ASP A 54 -2.63 -16.59 -1.58
N GLU A 55 -2.64 -15.55 -2.41
CA GLU A 55 -1.57 -14.55 -2.49
C GLU A 55 -1.92 -13.30 -1.68
N PHE A 56 -0.95 -12.75 -0.95
CA PHE A 56 -1.15 -11.50 -0.23
C PHE A 56 -1.09 -10.32 -1.20
N VAL A 57 -2.21 -9.62 -1.34
CA VAL A 57 -2.39 -8.49 -2.26
C VAL A 57 -2.86 -7.22 -1.53
N GLY A 58 -2.57 -6.07 -2.14
CA GLY A 58 -3.08 -4.78 -1.67
C GLY A 58 -4.56 -4.59 -2.01
N LEU A 59 -5.21 -3.60 -1.39
CA LEU A 59 -6.63 -3.32 -1.66
C LEU A 59 -6.87 -2.72 -3.04
N GLN A 60 -5.83 -2.19 -3.69
CA GLN A 60 -5.85 -1.73 -5.07
C GLN A 60 -5.83 -2.87 -6.11
N GLU A 61 -5.64 -4.12 -5.68
CA GLU A 61 -5.70 -5.28 -6.56
C GLU A 61 -7.08 -5.39 -7.21
N LYS A 62 -7.11 -5.79 -8.48
CA LYS A 62 -8.35 -5.88 -9.23
C LYS A 62 -9.04 -7.22 -9.01
N VAL A 63 -10.36 -7.19 -8.98
CA VAL A 63 -11.17 -8.40 -8.98
C VAL A 63 -11.06 -9.08 -10.34
N GLY A 64 -10.56 -10.32 -10.35
CA GLY A 64 -10.56 -11.18 -11.54
C GLY A 64 -11.86 -11.98 -11.64
N ALA A 65 -11.78 -13.25 -12.04
CA ALA A 65 -12.94 -14.13 -12.23
C ALA A 65 -13.65 -14.59 -10.92
N GLY A 66 -13.59 -13.80 -9.84
CA GLY A 66 -14.13 -14.14 -8.52
C GLY A 66 -13.18 -15.01 -7.68
N GLY A 67 -13.73 -15.75 -6.72
CA GLY A 67 -12.97 -16.69 -5.89
C GLY A 67 -12.93 -16.33 -4.41
N ALA A 68 -12.00 -16.93 -3.65
CA ALA A 68 -11.94 -16.74 -2.21
C ALA A 68 -11.06 -15.55 -1.81
N VAL A 69 -11.54 -14.76 -0.84
CA VAL A 69 -10.79 -13.68 -0.21
C VAL A 69 -10.76 -13.86 1.30
N ARG A 70 -9.61 -13.58 1.91
CA ARG A 70 -9.46 -13.49 3.37
C ARG A 70 -8.85 -12.14 3.73
N TRP A 71 -9.66 -11.26 4.29
CA TRP A 71 -9.26 -9.92 4.72
C TRP A 71 -8.22 -10.00 5.84
N VAL A 72 -7.18 -9.17 5.74
CA VAL A 72 -6.08 -9.13 6.69
C VAL A 72 -6.19 -7.88 7.57
N PRO A 73 -6.49 -8.03 8.87
CA PRO A 73 -6.56 -6.89 9.77
C PRO A 73 -5.17 -6.36 10.10
N LEU A 74 -5.06 -5.05 10.36
CA LEU A 74 -3.79 -4.36 10.60
C LEU A 74 -3.01 -4.90 11.81
N ASN A 75 -3.69 -5.43 12.83
CA ASN A 75 -3.08 -6.02 14.02
C ASN A 75 -2.55 -7.45 13.83
N SER A 76 -2.78 -8.06 12.66
CA SER A 76 -2.19 -9.36 12.34
C SER A 76 -0.70 -9.24 12.01
N LEU A 77 0.02 -10.36 11.98
CA LEU A 77 1.43 -10.36 11.58
C LEU A 77 1.62 -9.81 10.16
N ALA A 78 0.84 -10.30 9.19
CA ALA A 78 0.93 -9.85 7.80
C ALA A 78 0.51 -8.37 7.65
N GLY A 79 -0.56 -7.95 8.33
CA GLY A 79 -1.03 -6.57 8.32
C GLY A 79 -0.01 -5.59 8.93
N ASN A 80 0.61 -5.95 10.05
CA ASN A 80 1.67 -5.16 10.66
C ASN A 80 2.90 -5.07 9.74
N GLN A 81 3.27 -6.16 9.06
CA GLN A 81 4.36 -6.10 8.08
C GLN A 81 4.04 -5.19 6.89
N ALA A 82 2.79 -5.18 6.40
CA ALA A 82 2.34 -4.23 5.37
C ALA A 82 2.45 -2.78 5.87
N LEU A 83 1.95 -2.50 7.09
CA LEU A 83 2.06 -1.18 7.72
C LEU A 83 3.52 -0.71 7.84
N VAL A 84 4.42 -1.58 8.31
CA VAL A 84 5.84 -1.27 8.45
C VAL A 84 6.46 -0.91 7.09
N ARG A 85 6.12 -1.62 6.01
CA ARG A 85 6.61 -1.30 4.65
C ARG A 85 6.07 0.06 4.18
N SER A 86 4.80 0.36 4.45
CA SER A 86 4.23 1.69 4.15
C SER A 86 4.91 2.80 4.94
N CYS A 87 5.23 2.58 6.23
CA CYS A 87 5.99 3.55 7.03
C CYS A 87 7.42 3.74 6.52
N ILE A 88 8.09 2.69 6.00
CA ILE A 88 9.39 2.82 5.36
C ILE A 88 9.27 3.68 4.10
N LEU A 89 8.27 3.44 3.26
CA LEU A 89 8.02 4.24 2.06
C LEU A 89 7.81 5.72 2.43
N LEU A 90 6.96 5.99 3.43
CA LEU A 90 6.73 7.33 3.95
C LEU A 90 8.03 8.01 4.44
N LEU A 91 8.88 7.26 5.14
CA LEU A 91 10.20 7.75 5.57
C LEU A 91 11.11 8.07 4.37
N VAL A 92 11.11 7.23 3.33
CA VAL A 92 11.89 7.46 2.10
C VAL A 92 11.45 8.76 1.43
N CYS A 93 10.14 8.96 1.24
CA CYS A 93 9.60 10.19 0.66
C CYS A 93 9.97 11.42 1.49
N ALA A 94 9.74 11.38 2.80
CA ALA A 94 10.06 12.50 3.69
C ALA A 94 11.56 12.83 3.69
N VAL A 95 12.45 11.83 3.61
CA VAL A 95 13.90 12.07 3.53
C VAL A 95 14.28 12.69 2.19
N ALA A 96 13.70 12.24 1.08
CA ALA A 96 13.95 12.81 -0.25
C ALA A 96 13.50 14.29 -0.33
N ASP A 97 12.35 14.61 0.27
CA ASP A 97 11.83 15.99 0.33
C ASP A 97 12.72 16.91 1.19
N VAL A 98 13.14 16.43 2.37
CA VAL A 98 13.92 17.22 3.33
C VAL A 98 15.38 17.35 2.91
N PHE A 99 15.91 16.33 2.21
CA PHE A 99 17.28 16.24 1.72
C PHE A 99 17.28 15.77 0.26
N PRO A 100 17.39 16.69 -0.73
CA PRO A 100 17.48 16.31 -2.13
C PRO A 100 18.64 15.32 -2.37
N GLY A 101 18.32 14.16 -2.97
CA GLY A 101 19.27 13.06 -3.16
C GLY A 101 19.56 12.22 -1.91
N GLY A 102 18.83 12.47 -0.81
CA GLY A 102 18.89 11.70 0.42
C GLY A 102 18.40 10.27 0.20
N THR A 103 19.07 9.29 0.81
CA THR A 103 18.67 7.87 0.70
C THR A 103 18.52 7.22 2.06
N VAL A 104 17.60 6.27 2.15
CA VAL A 104 17.32 5.49 3.35
C VAL A 104 17.79 4.06 3.16
N LYS A 105 18.56 3.53 4.11
CA LYS A 105 18.92 2.12 4.19
C LYS A 105 18.29 1.51 5.44
N VAL A 106 17.30 0.64 5.22
CA VAL A 106 16.69 -0.14 6.31
C VAL A 106 17.67 -1.23 6.73
N ARG A 107 17.95 -1.32 8.03
CA ARG A 107 18.90 -2.29 8.60
C ARG A 107 18.15 -3.35 9.39
N HIS A 108 18.43 -3.45 10.69
CA HIS A 108 17.92 -4.49 11.56
C HIS A 108 16.69 -3.99 12.33
N ALA A 109 15.79 -4.92 12.63
CA ALA A 109 14.74 -4.68 13.61
C ALA A 109 15.36 -4.58 15.01
N LEU A 110 14.95 -3.56 15.76
CA LEU A 110 15.29 -3.33 17.16
C LEU A 110 14.01 -3.49 17.99
N ARG A 111 13.70 -4.73 18.40
CA ARG A 111 12.46 -5.08 19.10
C ARG A 111 11.21 -4.62 18.34
N LYS A 112 10.61 -3.50 18.78
CA LYS A 112 9.38 -2.91 18.22
C LYS A 112 9.65 -1.77 17.23
N ALA A 113 10.91 -1.56 16.85
CA ALA A 113 11.33 -0.49 15.95
C ALA A 113 12.22 -1.02 14.83
N LEU A 114 12.43 -0.21 13.79
CA LEU A 114 13.43 -0.44 12.76
C LEU A 114 14.57 0.57 12.92
N TYR A 115 15.80 0.08 12.77
CA TYR A 115 16.95 0.95 12.61
C TYR A 115 17.18 1.24 11.12
N CYS A 116 17.34 2.51 10.79
CA CYS A 116 17.63 2.99 9.45
C CYS A 116 18.86 3.88 9.46
N GLU A 117 19.71 3.74 8.45
CA GLU A 117 20.78 4.70 8.14
C GLU A 117 20.30 5.64 7.05
N LEU A 118 20.48 6.95 7.25
CA LEU A 118 20.21 7.93 6.19
C LEU A 118 21.53 8.45 5.64
N ASN A 119 21.63 8.50 4.32
CA ASN A 119 22.71 9.20 3.65
C ASN A 119 22.15 10.52 3.11
N THR A 120 22.52 11.62 3.76
CA THR A 120 22.01 12.97 3.46
C THR A 120 23.14 13.93 3.05
N GLY A 121 24.33 13.41 2.73
CA GLY A 121 25.52 14.20 2.38
C GLY A 121 26.20 14.91 3.56
N ARG A 122 25.62 14.84 4.77
CA ARG A 122 26.19 15.38 6.02
C ARG A 122 25.79 14.51 7.22
N THR A 123 26.42 14.76 8.37
CA THR A 123 26.02 14.12 9.63
C THR A 123 24.61 14.59 10.04
N LEU A 124 23.73 13.63 10.35
CA LEU A 124 22.41 13.91 10.89
C LEU A 124 22.48 14.53 12.28
N THR A 125 21.64 15.53 12.50
CA THR A 125 21.42 16.16 13.81
C THR A 125 20.04 15.80 14.36
N GLY A 126 19.82 16.02 15.67
CA GLY A 126 18.49 15.85 16.25
C GLY A 126 17.42 16.75 15.59
N ALA A 127 17.80 17.95 15.16
CA ALA A 127 16.91 18.85 14.42
C ALA A 127 16.50 18.27 13.06
N ASP A 128 17.40 17.52 12.40
CA ASP A 128 17.07 16.84 11.15
C ASP A 128 16.01 15.75 11.35
N VAL A 129 16.12 14.98 12.43
CA VAL A 129 15.12 13.96 12.77
C VAL A 129 13.74 14.60 13.02
N VAL A 130 13.71 15.75 13.70
CA VAL A 130 12.46 16.51 13.92
C VAL A 130 11.87 16.98 12.59
N ARG A 131 12.68 17.50 11.67
CA ARG A 131 12.24 17.93 10.33
C ARG A 131 11.68 16.78 9.51
N ILE A 132 12.36 15.62 9.49
CA ILE A 132 11.88 14.42 8.80
C ILE A 132 10.53 13.98 9.38
N LYS A 133 10.41 13.91 10.72
CA LYS A 133 9.15 13.53 11.37
C LYS A 133 8.01 14.49 11.05
N ALA A 134 8.28 15.79 11.06
CA ALA A 134 7.29 16.80 10.66
C ALA A 134 6.82 16.55 9.22
N ARG A 135 7.76 16.33 8.29
CA ARG A 135 7.42 16.05 6.90
C ARG A 135 6.64 14.75 6.72
N MET A 136 6.97 13.69 7.46
CA MET A 136 6.18 12.45 7.44
C MET A 136 4.74 12.68 7.90
N ASN A 137 4.51 13.54 8.89
CA ASN A 137 3.15 13.86 9.35
C ASN A 137 2.38 14.67 8.30
N GLU A 138 3.02 15.65 7.66
CA GLU A 138 2.43 16.42 6.55
C GLU A 138 1.95 15.50 5.42
N LEU A 139 2.81 14.57 4.98
CA LEU A 139 2.46 13.59 3.94
C LEU A 139 1.27 12.69 4.34
N VAL A 140 1.13 12.37 5.64
CA VAL A 140 -0.04 11.62 6.15
C VAL A 140 -1.30 12.48 6.15
N GLU A 141 -1.18 13.78 6.44
CA GLU A 141 -2.29 14.74 6.41
C GLU A 141 -2.77 15.01 4.98
N ASP A 142 -1.85 15.04 4.01
CA ASP A 142 -2.14 15.22 2.57
C ASP A 142 -2.95 14.03 2.00
N LYS A 143 -2.84 12.84 2.61
CA LYS A 143 -3.60 11.61 2.25
C LYS A 143 -3.44 11.21 0.78
N GLU A 144 -2.26 11.43 0.22
CA GLU A 144 -1.97 10.97 -1.15
C GLU A 144 -2.05 9.43 -1.25
N PRO A 145 -2.68 8.88 -2.30
CA PRO A 145 -2.77 7.45 -2.49
C PRO A 145 -1.40 6.85 -2.83
N ILE A 146 -1.13 5.63 -2.32
CA ILE A 146 0.04 4.85 -2.74
C ILE A 146 -0.33 4.08 -4.01
N GLU A 147 0.33 4.40 -5.11
CA GLU A 147 0.10 3.73 -6.40
C GLU A 147 1.10 2.60 -6.64
N LEU A 148 0.59 1.47 -7.12
CA LEU A 148 1.41 0.35 -7.57
C LEU A 148 1.75 0.52 -9.05
N ILE A 149 3.04 0.66 -9.36
CA ILE A 149 3.50 0.74 -10.75
C ILE A 149 3.83 -0.68 -11.23
N GLY A 150 2.93 -1.26 -12.03
CA GLY A 150 3.21 -2.51 -12.75
C GLY A 150 4.30 -2.27 -13.80
N SER A 151 5.45 -2.94 -13.69
CA SER A 151 6.51 -2.81 -14.69
C SER A 151 7.36 -4.08 -14.82
N VAL A 152 7.89 -4.30 -16.02
CA VAL A 152 8.83 -5.39 -16.32
C VAL A 152 10.15 -5.10 -15.62
N GLU A 153 10.83 -6.14 -15.12
CA GLU A 153 12.04 -6.05 -14.27
C GLU A 153 13.13 -5.09 -14.80
N LYS A 154 13.32 -4.98 -16.12
CA LYS A 154 14.25 -4.04 -16.76
C LYS A 154 13.86 -2.57 -16.55
N THR A 155 12.57 -2.27 -16.54
CA THR A 155 12.01 -0.94 -16.35
C THR A 155 12.09 -0.50 -14.88
N VAL A 156 11.93 -1.41 -13.91
CA VAL A 156 11.99 -1.08 -12.47
C VAL A 156 13.31 -0.40 -12.10
N SER A 157 14.46 -0.91 -12.56
CA SER A 157 15.77 -0.32 -12.24
C SER A 157 15.98 1.07 -12.87
N GLU A 158 15.35 1.33 -14.02
CA GLU A 158 15.42 2.60 -14.73
C GLU A 158 14.44 3.61 -14.12
N THR A 159 13.22 3.19 -13.82
CA THR A 159 12.17 3.96 -13.14
C THR A 159 12.61 4.35 -11.73
N CYS A 160 13.17 3.43 -10.93
CA CYS A 160 13.73 3.79 -9.61
C CYS A 160 14.86 4.82 -9.72
N ARG A 161 15.64 4.82 -10.81
CA ARG A 161 16.68 5.83 -11.05
C ARG A 161 16.12 7.19 -11.48
N GLN A 162 14.92 7.21 -12.08
CA GLN A 162 14.25 8.43 -12.53
C GLN A 162 13.35 9.06 -11.45
N ILE A 163 12.70 8.24 -10.61
CA ILE A 163 11.81 8.71 -9.52
C ILE A 163 12.60 9.26 -8.32
N ILE A 164 13.83 8.79 -8.08
CA ILE A 164 14.69 9.24 -6.96
C ILE A 164 15.59 10.44 -7.37
N ARG A 165 15.21 11.20 -8.41
CA ARG A 165 15.90 12.42 -8.86
C ARG A 165 15.03 13.65 -8.65
#